data_AF-A0A7K4AZN7-F1
#
_entry.id   AF-A0A7K4AZN7-F1
#
_cell.length_a   1.000
_cell.length_b   1.000
_cell.length_c   1.000
_cell.angle_alpha   90.00
_cell.angle_beta   90.00
_cell.angle_gamma   90.00
#
_symmetry.space_group_name_H-M   'P 1'
#
loop_
_entity.id
_entity.type
_entity.pdbx_description
1 polymer ?
#
loop_
_entity_poly.entity_id
_entity_poly.type
_entity_poly.pdbx_seq_one_letter_code
_entity_poly.pdbx_strand_id
1 'polypeptide(L)'
;MTRILVKGFILDDFFDTFDLVGDQLSKSLIQKIFSEYEEELKYDPEDYNVGFDCEVLLTLLGEHEKAVELLNNLNIDVSCEAVTRMLRLAHHYSYLKDSAGVEKSFRYFFKRPCDENVKVGAFIAAGRFGNRGGMIRIWKDLVKEKGFQNQKFRDEVIDEPFSWTCLSDLHIREWNEGVKLLYQYDIRENRDIELYGLVTTLHYKLGFVYNSVVDIIQNEGPYEAFYAMISGKAIATGMQSWMTFYRDMVTVDEPKIYQELIMHLEGARRFRSLFSLGEKLLTLSSTNFNADIHFLQKLLLETGGDMYQLYTLLDLFTQSGNDIDYVDLLEMVINLDPDIAEKSQIRRDMSALLGPLPPLKFV
;
A
#
# COMPACT_ATOMS: atom_id res chain seq x y z
N MET A 1 3.13 14.73 -23.08
CA MET A 1 3.50 14.81 -21.65
C MET A 1 4.09 13.46 -21.31
N THR A 2 5.28 13.37 -20.69
CA THR A 2 5.81 12.09 -20.22
C THR A 2 4.94 11.64 -19.06
N ARG A 3 4.27 10.49 -19.19
CA ARG A 3 3.44 9.88 -18.14
C ARG A 3 4.35 9.42 -16.99
N ILE A 4 4.00 9.76 -15.75
CA ILE A 4 4.79 9.61 -14.51
C ILE A 4 4.48 8.27 -13.86
N LEU A 5 3.21 7.88 -13.80
CA LEU A 5 2.77 6.57 -13.32
C LEU A 5 1.82 5.88 -14.30
N VAL A 6 1.18 6.65 -15.18
CA VAL A 6 0.04 6.13 -15.96
C VAL A 6 0.48 5.66 -17.35
N LYS A 7 0.91 4.40 -17.49
CA LYS A 7 0.94 3.69 -18.79
C LYS A 7 0.51 2.24 -18.59
N GLY A 8 -0.56 1.81 -19.26
CA GLY A 8 -1.00 0.40 -19.22
C GLY A 8 -1.45 -0.09 -17.82
N PHE A 9 -1.01 -1.28 -17.43
CA PHE A 9 -1.43 -2.04 -16.23
C PHE A 9 -1.07 -1.41 -14.87
N ILE A 10 -0.44 -0.23 -14.85
CA ILE A 10 0.15 0.37 -13.64
C ILE A 10 -0.92 0.97 -12.70
N LEU A 11 -2.05 1.44 -13.23
CA LEU A 11 -3.11 2.05 -12.43
C LEU A 11 -3.71 1.07 -11.40
N ASP A 12 -4.07 -0.14 -11.86
CA ASP A 12 -4.64 -1.18 -11.01
C ASP A 12 -3.67 -1.64 -9.91
N ASP A 13 -2.38 -1.67 -10.22
CA ASP A 13 -1.34 -2.11 -9.29
C ASP A 13 -1.04 -1.05 -8.21
N PHE A 14 -1.19 0.24 -8.54
CA PHE A 14 -1.05 1.37 -7.59
C PHE A 14 -2.36 1.69 -6.85
N PHE A 15 -3.49 1.16 -7.30
CA PHE A 15 -4.79 1.41 -6.68
C PHE A 15 -4.77 1.20 -5.16
N ASP A 16 -5.35 2.15 -4.43
CA ASP A 16 -5.53 2.13 -2.97
C ASP A 16 -4.20 2.34 -2.20
N THR A 17 -3.05 2.42 -2.88
CA THR A 17 -1.75 2.54 -2.21
C THR A 17 -1.37 3.96 -1.83
N PHE A 18 -1.95 4.99 -2.47
CA PHE A 18 -1.64 6.39 -2.15
C PHE A 18 -2.02 6.79 -0.72
N ASP A 19 -2.91 6.02 -0.09
CA ASP A 19 -3.26 6.16 1.33
C ASP A 19 -2.09 5.98 2.29
N LEU A 20 -1.01 5.38 1.80
CA LEU A 20 0.20 5.11 2.57
C LEU A 20 1.26 6.18 2.36
N VAL A 21 1.14 7.05 1.35
CA VAL A 21 2.19 8.02 1.01
C VAL A 21 2.49 9.00 2.17
N GLY A 22 1.48 9.44 2.90
CA GLY A 22 1.65 10.43 3.97
C GLY A 22 2.33 11.72 3.47
N ASP A 23 3.40 12.15 4.14
CA ASP A 23 4.17 13.35 3.83
C ASP A 23 5.43 13.09 2.97
N GLN A 24 5.58 11.87 2.45
CA GLN A 24 6.82 11.42 1.81
C GLN A 24 7.02 11.99 0.40
N LEU A 25 5.95 12.44 -0.27
CA LEU A 25 6.01 13.03 -1.61
C LEU A 25 5.91 14.56 -1.56
N SER A 26 6.66 15.22 -2.44
CA SER A 26 6.51 16.67 -2.64
C SER A 26 5.14 17.01 -3.21
N LYS A 27 4.57 18.16 -2.81
CA LYS A 27 3.30 18.67 -3.37
C LYS A 27 3.31 18.77 -4.89
N SER A 28 4.46 19.16 -5.48
CA SER A 28 4.61 19.24 -6.93
C SER A 28 4.51 17.87 -7.61
N LEU A 29 5.03 16.81 -7.01
CA LEU A 29 4.91 15.47 -7.58
C LEU A 29 3.48 14.94 -7.42
N ILE A 30 2.85 15.15 -6.26
CA ILE A 30 1.45 14.79 -6.02
C ILE A 30 0.53 15.47 -7.06
N GLN A 31 0.74 16.75 -7.35
CA GLN A 31 -0.04 17.48 -8.36
C GLN A 31 0.09 16.89 -9.76
N LYS A 32 1.30 16.45 -10.14
CA LYS A 32 1.51 15.82 -11.45
C LYS A 32 0.84 14.45 -11.53
N ILE A 33 0.98 13.62 -10.49
CA ILE A 33 0.29 12.32 -10.40
C ILE A 33 -1.23 12.53 -10.47
N PHE A 34 -1.75 13.50 -9.70
CA PHE A 34 -3.17 13.86 -9.72
C PHE A 34 -3.64 14.27 -11.12
N SER A 35 -2.87 15.09 -11.84
CA SER A 35 -3.24 15.50 -13.20
C SER A 35 -3.35 14.30 -14.15
N GLU A 36 -2.50 13.29 -14.00
CA GLU A 36 -2.59 12.06 -14.81
C GLU A 36 -3.83 11.24 -14.46
N TYR A 37 -4.08 10.99 -13.17
CA TYR A 37 -5.26 10.26 -12.72
C TYR A 37 -6.56 11.00 -13.07
N GLU A 38 -6.57 12.34 -13.01
CA GLU A 38 -7.71 13.15 -13.41
C GLU A 38 -7.98 13.07 -14.92
N GLU A 39 -6.95 12.96 -15.76
CA GLU A 39 -7.11 12.72 -17.20
C GLU A 39 -7.70 11.33 -17.48
N GLU A 40 -7.27 10.30 -16.76
CA GLU A 40 -7.80 8.94 -16.91
C GLU A 40 -9.24 8.84 -16.41
N LEU A 41 -9.59 9.49 -15.30
CA LEU A 41 -10.99 9.54 -14.83
C LEU A 41 -11.91 10.30 -15.80
N LYS A 42 -11.39 11.29 -16.54
CA LYS A 42 -12.17 11.94 -17.62
C LYS A 42 -12.38 11.01 -18.81
N TYR A 43 -11.44 10.10 -19.06
CA TYR A 43 -11.52 9.11 -20.14
C TYR A 43 -12.49 7.98 -19.77
N ASP A 44 -12.43 7.47 -18.54
CA ASP A 44 -13.35 6.48 -18.00
C ASP A 44 -13.96 6.93 -16.65
N PRO A 45 -15.09 7.69 -16.68
CA PRO A 45 -15.73 8.19 -15.46
C PRO A 45 -16.38 7.13 -14.57
N GLU A 46 -16.54 5.90 -15.06
CA GLU A 46 -17.11 4.79 -14.29
C GLU A 46 -16.06 4.06 -13.45
N ASP A 47 -14.77 4.32 -13.69
CA ASP A 47 -13.67 3.81 -12.88
C ASP A 47 -13.58 4.58 -11.54
N TYR A 48 -14.41 4.15 -10.59
CA TYR A 48 -14.39 4.70 -9.24
C TYR A 48 -13.09 4.40 -8.47
N ASN A 49 -12.27 3.43 -8.89
CA ASN A 49 -10.97 3.15 -8.25
C ASN A 49 -10.01 4.32 -8.50
N VAL A 50 -9.92 4.77 -9.74
CA VAL A 50 -9.19 6.00 -10.11
C VAL A 50 -9.82 7.21 -9.42
N GLY A 51 -11.15 7.24 -9.29
CA GLY A 51 -11.87 8.26 -8.52
C GLY A 51 -11.45 8.35 -7.06
N PHE A 52 -11.28 7.21 -6.38
CA PHE A 52 -10.81 7.16 -5.01
C PHE A 52 -9.34 7.58 -4.90
N ASP A 53 -8.47 7.15 -5.81
CA ASP A 53 -7.06 7.61 -5.81
C ASP A 53 -6.96 9.11 -6.04
N CYS A 54 -7.78 9.68 -6.93
CA CYS A 54 -7.91 11.13 -7.10
C CYS A 54 -8.31 11.83 -5.80
N GLU A 55 -9.27 11.29 -5.04
CA GLU A 55 -9.64 11.82 -3.72
C GLU A 55 -8.46 11.81 -2.76
N VAL A 56 -7.73 10.71 -2.68
CA VAL A 56 -6.57 10.58 -1.78
C VAL A 56 -5.52 11.63 -2.12
N LEU A 57 -5.22 11.83 -3.40
CA LEU A 57 -4.26 12.82 -3.87
C LEU A 57 -4.72 14.24 -3.54
N LEU A 58 -6.02 14.56 -3.67
CA LEU A 58 -6.60 15.83 -3.22
C LEU A 58 -6.47 16.01 -1.70
N THR A 59 -6.69 14.96 -0.92
CA THR A 59 -6.47 14.95 0.54
C THR A 59 -5.02 15.28 0.89
N LEU A 60 -4.05 14.68 0.21
CA LEU A 60 -2.63 14.96 0.40
C LEU A 60 -2.25 16.41 0.03
N LEU A 61 -2.99 17.03 -0.89
CA LEU A 61 -2.84 18.44 -1.23
C LEU A 61 -3.56 19.40 -0.25
N GLY A 62 -4.45 18.87 0.59
CA GLY A 62 -5.29 19.64 1.51
C GLY A 62 -6.54 20.23 0.86
N GLU A 63 -6.94 19.73 -0.31
CA GLU A 63 -8.03 20.25 -1.14
C GLU A 63 -9.36 19.53 -0.82
N HIS A 64 -9.81 19.61 0.44
CA HIS A 64 -10.97 18.82 0.91
C HIS A 64 -12.29 19.19 0.23
N GLU A 65 -12.50 20.45 -0.18
CA GLU A 65 -13.70 20.85 -0.92
C GLU A 65 -13.79 20.16 -2.28
N LYS A 66 -12.68 20.10 -3.02
CA LYS A 66 -12.61 19.41 -4.32
C LYS A 66 -12.79 17.91 -4.16
N ALA A 67 -12.23 17.33 -3.11
CA ALA A 67 -12.42 15.92 -2.81
C ALA A 67 -13.90 15.59 -2.52
N VAL A 68 -14.62 16.45 -1.80
CA VAL A 68 -16.06 16.31 -1.59
C VAL A 68 -16.84 16.40 -2.90
N GLU A 69 -16.51 17.36 -3.76
CA GLU A 69 -17.14 17.50 -5.07
C GLU A 69 -16.93 16.23 -5.92
N LEU A 70 -15.69 15.75 -6.01
CA LEU A 70 -15.33 14.52 -6.71
C LEU A 70 -16.13 13.32 -6.20
N LEU A 71 -16.08 13.04 -4.90
CA LEU A 71 -16.77 11.89 -4.29
C LEU A 71 -18.29 11.94 -4.53
N ASN A 72 -18.92 13.11 -4.47
CA ASN A 72 -20.35 13.25 -4.74
C ASN A 72 -20.73 12.99 -6.21
N ASN A 73 -19.78 13.20 -7.13
CA ASN A 73 -19.99 13.01 -8.57
C ASN A 73 -19.63 11.60 -9.06
N LEU A 74 -18.96 10.76 -8.25
CA LEU A 74 -18.71 9.37 -8.59
C LEU A 74 -20.02 8.58 -8.69
N ASN A 75 -20.22 7.92 -9.83
CA ASN A 75 -21.33 7.01 -10.06
C ASN A 75 -21.00 5.64 -9.46
N ILE A 76 -21.52 5.37 -8.26
CA ILE A 76 -21.22 4.14 -7.53
C ILE A 76 -22.48 3.30 -7.38
N ASP A 77 -22.47 2.12 -7.98
CA ASP A 77 -23.52 1.11 -7.90
C ASP A 77 -23.15 -0.10 -7.02
N VAL A 78 -21.87 -0.29 -6.73
CA VAL A 78 -21.35 -1.33 -5.83
C VAL A 78 -21.49 -0.90 -4.36
N SER A 79 -22.01 -1.80 -3.51
CA SER A 79 -22.34 -1.46 -2.11
C SER A 79 -21.10 -1.17 -1.25
N CYS A 80 -20.03 -1.96 -1.34
CA CYS A 80 -18.78 -1.71 -0.60
C CYS A 80 -18.18 -0.34 -0.96
N GLU A 81 -18.18 0.01 -2.23
CA GLU A 81 -17.69 1.30 -2.71
C GLU A 81 -18.55 2.47 -2.25
N ALA A 82 -19.87 2.26 -2.18
CA ALA A 82 -20.78 3.26 -1.62
C ALA A 82 -20.47 3.49 -0.13
N VAL A 83 -20.14 2.43 0.62
CA VAL A 83 -19.71 2.51 2.01
C VAL A 83 -18.40 3.29 2.13
N THR A 84 -17.38 2.95 1.35
CA THR A 84 -16.08 3.64 1.30
C THR A 84 -16.27 5.13 1.02
N ARG A 85 -17.04 5.48 -0.03
CA ARG A 85 -17.37 6.87 -0.36
C ARG A 85 -18.00 7.61 0.81
N MET A 86 -18.97 7.01 1.51
CA MET A 86 -19.67 7.69 2.60
C MET A 86 -18.77 7.88 3.83
N LEU A 87 -17.86 6.93 4.12
CA LEU A 87 -16.84 7.10 5.15
C LEU A 87 -15.85 8.21 4.79
N ARG A 88 -15.39 8.27 3.53
CA ARG A 88 -14.47 9.32 3.06
C ARG A 88 -15.13 10.69 3.04
N LEU A 89 -16.37 10.82 2.56
CA LEU A 89 -17.15 12.07 2.65
C LEU A 89 -17.25 12.58 4.11
N ALA A 90 -17.57 11.69 5.06
CA ALA A 90 -17.63 12.07 6.47
C ALA A 90 -16.27 12.60 6.99
N HIS A 91 -15.15 12.02 6.53
CA HIS A 91 -13.81 12.50 6.86
C HIS A 91 -13.60 13.94 6.34
N HIS A 92 -13.85 14.21 5.06
CA HIS A 92 -13.67 15.55 4.51
C HIS A 92 -14.59 16.59 5.15
N TYR A 93 -15.88 16.27 5.34
CA TYR A 93 -16.79 17.20 6.00
C TYR A 93 -16.34 17.52 7.44
N SER A 94 -15.72 16.56 8.14
CA SER A 94 -15.12 16.84 9.45
C SER A 94 -13.96 17.84 9.37
N TYR A 95 -13.07 17.71 8.37
CA TYR A 95 -11.98 18.67 8.13
C TYR A 95 -12.51 20.07 7.79
N LEU A 96 -13.59 20.13 7.01
CA LEU A 96 -14.29 21.36 6.65
C LEU A 96 -15.15 21.93 7.78
N LYS A 97 -15.24 21.23 8.93
CA LYS A 97 -16.13 21.57 10.06
C LYS A 97 -17.62 21.66 9.67
N ASP A 98 -18.02 20.94 8.64
CA ASP A 98 -19.41 20.82 8.19
C ASP A 98 -20.11 19.66 8.92
N SER A 99 -20.70 19.97 10.09
CA SER A 99 -21.43 18.98 10.87
C SER A 99 -22.64 18.40 10.14
N ALA A 100 -23.27 19.16 9.25
CA ALA A 100 -24.45 18.71 8.50
C ALA A 100 -24.05 17.68 7.43
N GLY A 101 -22.93 17.94 6.74
CA GLY A 101 -22.29 16.99 5.82
C GLY A 101 -21.89 15.69 6.52
N VAL A 102 -21.23 15.78 7.67
CA VAL A 102 -20.89 14.60 8.50
C VAL A 102 -22.14 13.79 8.87
N GLU A 103 -23.19 14.45 9.36
CA GLU A 103 -24.44 13.78 9.72
C GLU A 103 -25.11 13.11 8.51
N LYS A 104 -25.16 13.81 7.36
CA LYS A 104 -25.69 13.27 6.10
C LYS A 104 -24.96 12.00 5.70
N SER A 105 -23.63 12.02 5.75
CA SER A 105 -22.80 10.86 5.42
C SER A 105 -23.09 9.67 6.33
N PHE A 106 -23.19 9.91 7.64
CA PHE A 106 -23.42 8.82 8.58
C PHE A 106 -24.85 8.30 8.62
N ARG A 107 -25.87 9.10 8.27
CA ARG A 107 -27.26 8.64 8.16
C ARG A 107 -27.42 7.47 7.18
N TYR A 108 -26.51 7.31 6.22
CA TYR A 108 -26.47 6.16 5.31
C TYR A 108 -26.39 4.83 6.08
N PHE A 109 -25.55 4.74 7.10
CA PHE A 109 -25.28 3.51 7.84
C PHE A 109 -26.38 3.11 8.83
N PHE A 110 -27.18 4.06 9.30
CA PHE A 110 -28.14 3.83 10.39
C PHE A 110 -29.59 3.62 9.90
N LYS A 111 -29.84 3.72 8.60
CA LYS A 111 -31.13 3.34 8.00
C LYS A 111 -31.19 1.82 7.77
N ARG A 112 -31.43 1.05 8.83
CA ARG A 112 -31.56 -0.43 8.84
C ARG A 112 -30.48 -1.14 8.02
N PRO A 113 -29.30 -1.42 8.61
CA PRO A 113 -28.23 -2.12 7.91
C PRO A 113 -28.65 -3.60 7.70
N CYS A 114 -29.23 -3.90 6.55
CA CYS A 114 -29.54 -5.26 6.12
C CYS A 114 -28.35 -5.90 5.40
N ASP A 115 -27.54 -5.07 4.74
CA ASP A 115 -26.36 -5.46 3.99
C ASP A 115 -25.11 -5.48 4.89
N GLU A 116 -24.25 -6.47 4.67
CA GLU A 116 -23.01 -6.71 5.41
C GLU A 116 -22.03 -5.53 5.27
N ASN A 117 -21.84 -5.03 4.05
CA ASN A 117 -20.97 -3.89 3.77
C ASN A 117 -21.40 -2.65 4.57
N VAL A 118 -22.72 -2.41 4.63
CA VAL A 118 -23.28 -1.29 5.38
C VAL A 118 -23.08 -1.46 6.90
N LYS A 119 -23.11 -2.70 7.42
CA LYS A 119 -22.79 -2.98 8.83
C LYS A 119 -21.32 -2.70 9.14
N VAL A 120 -20.41 -3.08 8.25
CA VAL A 120 -18.98 -2.76 8.37
C VAL A 120 -18.76 -1.24 8.41
N GLY A 121 -19.40 -0.50 7.50
CA GLY A 121 -19.38 0.98 7.54
C GLY A 121 -20.01 1.56 8.81
N ALA A 122 -21.10 0.97 9.30
CA ALA A 122 -21.75 1.36 10.55
C ALA A 122 -20.87 1.13 11.78
N PHE A 123 -20.05 0.08 11.78
CA PHE A 123 -19.06 -0.19 12.83
C PHE A 123 -18.03 0.93 12.89
N ILE A 124 -17.42 1.31 11.77
CA ILE A 124 -16.44 2.41 11.70
C ILE A 124 -17.10 3.74 12.09
N ALA A 125 -18.27 4.04 11.54
CA ALA A 125 -19.02 5.26 11.86
C ALA A 125 -19.36 5.37 13.36
N ALA A 126 -19.79 4.27 14.00
CA ALA A 126 -20.05 4.24 15.43
C ALA A 126 -18.78 4.50 16.25
N GLY A 127 -17.63 3.98 15.81
CA GLY A 127 -16.32 4.25 16.38
C GLY A 127 -15.95 5.74 16.33
N ARG A 128 -16.13 6.39 15.17
CA ARG A 128 -15.88 7.84 14.98
C ARG A 128 -16.75 8.73 15.88
N PHE A 129 -17.99 8.30 16.18
CA PHE A 129 -18.88 9.00 17.11
C PHE A 129 -18.59 8.74 18.60
N GLY A 130 -17.63 7.87 18.92
CA GLY A 130 -17.41 7.43 20.30
C GLY A 130 -18.54 6.58 20.87
N ASN A 131 -19.46 6.06 20.02
CA ASN A 131 -20.54 5.17 20.44
C ASN A 131 -20.02 3.74 20.63
N ARG A 132 -19.23 3.53 21.69
CA ARG A 132 -18.60 2.25 22.02
C ARG A 132 -19.61 1.11 22.09
N GLY A 133 -20.74 1.30 22.77
CA GLY A 133 -21.75 0.26 22.95
C GLY A 133 -22.41 -0.17 21.64
N GLY A 134 -22.73 0.79 20.77
CA GLY A 134 -23.25 0.52 19.43
C GLY A 134 -22.24 -0.21 18.55
N MET A 135 -20.99 0.26 18.55
CA MET A 135 -19.89 -0.33 17.78
C MET A 135 -19.64 -1.79 18.17
N ILE A 136 -19.50 -2.10 19.48
CA ILE A 136 -19.30 -3.48 19.96
C ILE A 136 -20.45 -4.39 19.56
N ARG A 137 -21.69 -3.91 19.66
CA ARG A 137 -22.87 -4.69 19.26
C ARG A 137 -22.85 -5.02 17.77
N ILE A 138 -22.58 -4.02 16.92
CA ILE A 138 -22.50 -4.22 15.46
C ILE A 138 -21.40 -5.23 15.11
N TRP A 139 -20.22 -5.11 15.74
CA TRP A 139 -19.12 -6.06 15.51
C TRP A 139 -19.49 -7.49 15.89
N LYS A 140 -20.12 -7.69 17.06
CA LYS A 140 -20.57 -9.02 17.50
C LYS A 140 -21.59 -9.64 16.55
N ASP A 141 -22.48 -8.81 15.98
CA ASP A 141 -23.45 -9.27 14.98
C ASP A 141 -22.73 -9.66 13.68
N LEU A 142 -21.79 -8.86 13.17
CA LEU A 142 -20.96 -9.18 12.00
C LEU A 142 -20.21 -10.50 12.15
N VAL A 143 -19.43 -10.65 13.23
CA VAL A 143 -18.66 -11.87 13.53
C VAL A 143 -19.57 -13.08 13.67
N LYS A 144 -20.78 -12.92 14.22
CA LYS A 144 -21.77 -13.99 14.33
C LYS A 144 -22.34 -14.41 12.98
N GLU A 145 -22.70 -13.46 12.14
CA GLU A 145 -23.27 -13.72 10.81
C GLU A 145 -22.27 -14.43 9.89
N LYS A 146 -20.99 -14.07 9.96
CA LYS A 146 -19.89 -14.76 9.26
C LYS A 146 -19.47 -16.08 9.88
N GLY A 147 -19.91 -16.39 11.11
CA GLY A 147 -19.54 -17.61 11.82
C GLY A 147 -18.14 -17.58 12.47
N PHE A 148 -17.54 -16.40 12.65
CA PHE A 148 -16.16 -16.23 13.15
C PHE A 148 -16.04 -16.16 14.69
N GLN A 149 -17.13 -16.40 15.43
CA GLN A 149 -17.20 -16.19 16.89
C GLN A 149 -16.16 -16.98 17.71
N ASN A 150 -15.68 -18.11 17.19
CA ASN A 150 -14.69 -18.96 17.82
C ASN A 150 -13.51 -19.26 16.88
N GLN A 151 -13.29 -18.38 15.89
CA GLN A 151 -12.22 -18.58 14.92
C GLN A 151 -10.87 -18.54 15.64
N LYS A 152 -10.01 -19.51 15.30
CA LYS A 152 -8.63 -19.56 15.77
C LYS A 152 -7.72 -19.36 14.58
N PHE A 153 -6.55 -18.78 14.83
CA PHE A 153 -5.52 -18.71 13.81
C PHE A 153 -4.99 -20.11 13.50
N ARG A 154 -5.17 -20.55 12.26
CA ARG A 154 -4.80 -21.88 11.75
C ARG A 154 -4.23 -21.73 10.34
N ASP A 155 -3.66 -22.79 9.81
CA ASP A 155 -3.01 -22.78 8.50
C ASP A 155 -3.99 -22.34 7.38
N GLU A 156 -5.28 -22.70 7.48
CA GLU A 156 -6.34 -22.20 6.58
C GLU A 156 -6.49 -20.66 6.55
N VAL A 157 -6.22 -20.00 7.68
CA VAL A 157 -6.22 -18.53 7.77
C VAL A 157 -4.96 -17.95 7.13
N ILE A 158 -3.83 -18.66 7.22
CA ILE A 158 -2.57 -18.26 6.59
C ILE A 158 -2.70 -18.35 5.07
N ASP A 159 -3.30 -19.43 4.58
CA ASP A 159 -3.44 -19.73 3.15
C ASP A 159 -4.46 -18.80 2.45
N GLU A 160 -5.59 -18.50 3.10
CA GLU A 160 -6.66 -17.67 2.54
C GLU A 160 -7.20 -16.61 3.53
N PRO A 161 -6.37 -15.63 3.95
CA PRO A 161 -6.73 -14.69 5.02
C PRO A 161 -8.03 -13.92 4.78
N PHE A 162 -8.28 -13.51 3.53
CA PHE A 162 -9.43 -12.70 3.15
C PHE A 162 -10.78 -13.41 3.36
N SER A 163 -10.79 -14.74 3.34
CA SER A 163 -11.98 -15.56 3.60
C SER A 163 -12.40 -15.55 5.07
N TRP A 164 -11.54 -15.04 5.97
CA TRP A 164 -11.71 -15.06 7.43
C TRP A 164 -11.80 -13.67 8.06
N THR A 165 -11.91 -12.63 7.22
CA THR A 165 -11.98 -11.24 7.64
C THR A 165 -13.35 -10.64 7.34
N CYS A 166 -13.80 -9.71 8.18
CA CYS A 166 -15.00 -8.93 7.98
C CYS A 166 -14.73 -7.61 7.26
N LEU A 167 -13.48 -7.13 7.27
CA LEU A 167 -13.12 -5.80 6.77
C LEU A 167 -12.46 -5.81 5.38
N SER A 168 -12.24 -6.97 4.77
CA SER A 168 -11.47 -7.11 3.52
C SER A 168 -12.13 -6.52 2.27
N ASP A 169 -13.45 -6.29 2.31
CA ASP A 169 -14.18 -5.62 1.23
C ASP A 169 -14.02 -4.09 1.27
N LEU A 170 -13.35 -3.56 2.29
CA LEU A 170 -13.00 -2.14 2.38
C LEU A 170 -11.61 -1.88 1.80
N HIS A 171 -11.43 -0.65 1.34
CA HIS A 171 -10.13 -0.06 1.02
C HIS A 171 -9.19 -0.06 2.23
N ILE A 172 -7.87 -0.09 1.99
CA ILE A 172 -6.86 -0.25 3.05
C ILE A 172 -6.94 0.85 4.11
N ARG A 173 -7.33 2.09 3.74
CA ARG A 173 -7.51 3.20 4.69
C ARG A 173 -8.60 2.86 5.70
N GLU A 174 -9.78 2.47 5.21
CA GLU A 174 -10.95 2.15 6.03
C GLU A 174 -10.76 0.83 6.80
N TRP A 175 -10.12 -0.18 6.20
CA TRP A 175 -9.75 -1.43 6.90
C TRP A 175 -8.78 -1.15 8.06
N ASN A 176 -7.72 -0.37 7.81
CA ASN A 176 -6.78 0.06 8.85
C ASN A 176 -7.46 0.82 9.99
N GLU A 177 -8.44 1.68 9.68
CA GLU A 177 -9.26 2.33 10.71
C GLU A 177 -10.07 1.31 11.52
N GLY A 178 -10.72 0.35 10.85
CA GLY A 178 -11.48 -0.71 11.50
C GLY A 178 -10.62 -1.53 12.47
N VAL A 179 -9.43 -1.96 12.04
CA VAL A 179 -8.47 -2.69 12.91
C VAL A 179 -8.05 -1.83 14.10
N LYS A 180 -7.72 -0.56 13.90
CA LYS A 180 -7.39 0.38 14.99
C LYS A 180 -8.51 0.48 16.01
N LEU A 181 -9.77 0.55 15.57
CA LEU A 181 -10.92 0.60 16.48
C LEU A 181 -11.04 -0.68 17.32
N LEU A 182 -10.78 -1.86 16.74
CA LEU A 182 -10.80 -3.13 17.49
C LEU A 182 -9.76 -3.12 18.62
N TYR A 183 -8.54 -2.66 18.35
CA TYR A 183 -7.51 -2.51 19.38
C TYR A 183 -7.84 -1.41 20.39
N GLN A 184 -8.27 -0.23 19.93
CA GLN A 184 -8.58 0.91 20.78
C GLN A 184 -9.65 0.59 21.84
N TYR A 185 -10.63 -0.25 21.49
CA TYR A 185 -11.75 -0.59 22.37
C TYR A 185 -11.66 -1.98 23.02
N ASP A 186 -10.53 -2.68 22.86
CA ASP A 186 -10.26 -4.06 23.31
C ASP A 186 -11.37 -5.05 22.88
N ILE A 187 -11.75 -5.00 21.61
CA ILE A 187 -12.63 -5.98 20.98
C ILE A 187 -11.73 -7.10 20.46
N ARG A 188 -11.84 -8.30 21.04
CA ARG A 188 -10.90 -9.40 20.76
C ARG A 188 -11.40 -10.37 19.71
N GLU A 189 -12.72 -10.49 19.59
CA GLU A 189 -13.36 -11.41 18.67
C GLU A 189 -12.91 -11.10 17.23
N ASN A 190 -12.22 -12.04 16.58
CA ASN A 190 -11.61 -11.97 15.24
C ASN A 190 -10.51 -10.90 15.02
N ARG A 191 -10.17 -10.09 16.03
CA ARG A 191 -9.26 -8.92 15.88
C ARG A 191 -7.92 -9.25 15.25
N ASP A 192 -7.25 -10.28 15.75
CA ASP A 192 -5.89 -10.55 15.30
C ASP A 192 -5.89 -11.11 13.86
N ILE A 193 -6.95 -11.81 13.45
CA ILE A 193 -7.16 -12.27 12.06
C ILE A 193 -7.37 -11.08 11.13
N GLU A 194 -8.14 -10.07 11.54
CA GLU A 194 -8.27 -8.81 10.78
C GLU A 194 -6.92 -8.11 10.60
N LEU A 195 -6.09 -8.10 11.65
CA LEU A 195 -4.74 -7.54 11.56
C LEU A 195 -3.88 -8.33 10.57
N TYR A 196 -3.89 -9.67 10.65
CA TYR A 196 -3.14 -10.51 9.72
C TYR A 196 -3.59 -10.28 8.27
N GLY A 197 -4.91 -10.26 8.02
CA GLY A 197 -5.46 -9.96 6.70
C GLY A 197 -5.01 -8.60 6.17
N LEU A 198 -5.07 -7.55 7.00
CA LEU A 198 -4.61 -6.21 6.61
C LEU A 198 -3.12 -6.20 6.25
N VAL A 199 -2.27 -6.78 7.09
CA VAL A 199 -0.81 -6.80 6.89
C VAL A 199 -0.46 -7.61 5.63
N THR A 200 -1.18 -8.69 5.38
CA THR A 200 -1.09 -9.49 4.16
C THR A 200 -1.45 -8.65 2.93
N THR A 201 -2.58 -7.93 2.95
CA THR A 201 -3.00 -7.02 1.85
C THR A 201 -1.95 -5.96 1.56
N LEU A 202 -1.42 -5.32 2.60
CA LEU A 202 -0.36 -4.32 2.46
C LEU A 202 0.85 -4.93 1.74
N HIS A 203 1.31 -6.11 2.16
CA HIS A 203 2.42 -6.78 1.50
C HIS A 203 2.13 -7.11 0.03
N TYR A 204 0.95 -7.65 -0.29
CA TYR A 204 0.53 -7.91 -1.67
C TYR A 204 0.57 -6.64 -2.53
N LYS A 205 0.05 -5.53 -2.02
CA LYS A 205 0.03 -4.23 -2.71
C LYS A 205 1.44 -3.71 -3.00
N LEU A 206 2.41 -3.88 -2.09
CA LEU A 206 3.81 -3.56 -2.42
C LEU A 206 4.38 -4.43 -3.51
N GLY A 207 4.00 -5.70 -3.52
CA GLY A 207 4.35 -6.63 -4.58
C GLY A 207 3.85 -6.17 -5.96
N PHE A 208 2.60 -5.71 -6.04
CA PHE A 208 2.05 -5.15 -7.28
C PHE A 208 2.82 -3.90 -7.72
N VAL A 209 3.03 -2.93 -6.82
CA VAL A 209 3.82 -1.72 -7.10
C VAL A 209 5.23 -2.08 -7.60
N TYR A 210 5.89 -3.06 -6.97
CA TYR A 210 7.20 -3.55 -7.43
C TYR A 210 7.14 -4.14 -8.84
N ASN A 211 6.13 -4.97 -9.14
CA ASN A 211 5.98 -5.56 -10.46
C ASN A 211 5.79 -4.50 -11.54
N SER A 212 4.98 -3.48 -11.29
CA SER A 212 4.79 -2.37 -12.24
C SER A 212 6.09 -1.60 -12.46
N VAL A 213 6.86 -1.35 -11.40
CA VAL A 213 8.17 -0.69 -11.51
C VAL A 213 9.13 -1.52 -12.37
N VAL A 214 9.19 -2.83 -12.15
CA VAL A 214 10.00 -3.74 -12.97
C VAL A 214 9.56 -3.72 -14.43
N ASP A 215 8.25 -3.75 -14.69
CA ASP A 215 7.68 -3.70 -16.04
C ASP A 215 8.07 -2.40 -16.78
N ILE A 216 8.00 -1.24 -16.10
CA ILE A 216 8.45 0.03 -16.67
C ILE A 216 9.94 -0.04 -17.04
N ILE A 217 10.79 -0.56 -16.13
CA ILE A 217 12.22 -0.68 -16.42
C ILE A 217 12.46 -1.56 -17.64
N GLN A 218 11.82 -2.73 -17.70
CA GLN A 218 12.03 -3.72 -18.75
C GLN A 218 11.58 -3.24 -20.12
N ASN A 219 10.44 -2.56 -20.18
CA ASN A 219 9.79 -2.20 -21.43
C ASN A 219 10.08 -0.77 -21.89
N GLU A 220 10.38 0.14 -20.97
CA GLU A 220 10.56 1.57 -21.26
C GLU A 220 11.95 2.10 -20.88
N GLY A 221 12.64 1.39 -19.99
CA GLY A 221 13.99 1.69 -19.57
C GLY A 221 14.08 2.28 -18.15
N PRO A 222 15.28 2.26 -17.53
CA PRO A 222 15.45 2.62 -16.12
C PRO A 222 14.99 4.04 -15.77
N TYR A 223 15.26 5.01 -16.64
CA TYR A 223 14.96 6.42 -16.37
C TYR A 223 13.45 6.72 -16.36
N GLU A 224 12.64 5.98 -17.12
CA GLU A 224 11.18 6.14 -17.13
C GLU A 224 10.56 5.67 -15.80
N ALA A 225 11.21 4.73 -15.10
CA ALA A 225 10.76 4.25 -13.80
C ALA A 225 11.06 5.22 -12.62
N PHE A 226 11.70 6.36 -12.86
CA PHE A 226 12.17 7.26 -11.79
C PHE A 226 11.06 7.70 -10.82
N TYR A 227 9.92 8.16 -11.34
CA TYR A 227 8.83 8.60 -10.47
C TYR A 227 8.11 7.43 -9.81
N ALA A 228 8.00 6.29 -10.49
CA ALA A 228 7.46 5.07 -9.90
C ALA A 228 8.34 4.55 -8.74
N MET A 229 9.67 4.67 -8.84
CA MET A 229 10.60 4.37 -7.73
C MET A 229 10.37 5.30 -6.53
N ILE A 230 10.23 6.60 -6.76
CA ILE A 230 9.97 7.57 -5.68
C ILE A 230 8.62 7.27 -5.01
N SER A 231 7.57 7.05 -5.80
CA SER A 231 6.24 6.70 -5.28
C SER A 231 6.25 5.38 -4.52
N GLY A 232 6.88 4.33 -5.08
CA GLY A 232 7.02 3.03 -4.42
C GLY A 232 7.78 3.12 -3.09
N LYS A 233 8.84 3.93 -3.03
CA LYS A 233 9.56 4.22 -1.78
C LYS A 233 8.66 4.89 -0.74
N ALA A 234 7.88 5.88 -1.14
CA ALA A 234 6.94 6.58 -0.26
C ALA A 234 5.88 5.62 0.30
N ILE A 235 5.26 4.81 -0.57
CA ILE A 235 4.28 3.79 -0.21
C ILE A 235 4.88 2.77 0.77
N ALA A 236 6.06 2.22 0.45
CA ALA A 236 6.76 1.25 1.32
C ALA A 236 7.10 1.83 2.69
N THR A 237 7.46 3.12 2.75
CA THR A 237 7.74 3.83 4.01
C THR A 237 6.48 3.98 4.86
N GLY A 238 5.35 4.32 4.23
CA GLY A 238 4.04 4.37 4.89
C GLY A 238 3.59 3.03 5.45
N MET A 239 3.67 1.99 4.63
CA MET A 239 3.33 0.62 5.05
C MET A 239 4.19 0.15 6.22
N GLN A 240 5.50 0.36 6.14
CA GLN A 240 6.40 0.03 7.24
C GLN A 240 6.02 0.78 8.51
N SER A 241 5.60 2.05 8.40
CA SER A 241 5.16 2.85 9.55
C SER A 241 3.88 2.29 10.18
N TRP A 242 2.90 1.87 9.37
CA TRP A 242 1.67 1.23 9.86
C TRP A 242 1.96 -0.13 10.52
N MET A 243 2.77 -0.98 9.89
CA MET A 243 3.15 -2.28 10.47
C MET A 243 3.96 -2.12 11.76
N THR A 244 4.84 -1.11 11.83
CA THR A 244 5.58 -0.77 13.05
C THR A 244 4.64 -0.35 14.18
N PHE A 245 3.63 0.48 13.86
CA PHE A 245 2.60 0.85 14.82
C PHE A 245 1.89 -0.38 15.40
N TYR A 246 1.51 -1.35 14.57
CA TYR A 246 0.87 -2.58 15.04
C TYR A 246 1.81 -3.48 15.86
N ARG A 247 3.10 -3.57 15.48
CA ARG A 247 4.10 -4.32 16.24
C ARG A 247 4.25 -3.76 17.65
N ASP A 248 4.19 -2.44 17.77
CA ASP A 248 4.37 -1.73 19.04
C ASP A 248 3.08 -1.69 19.89
N MET A 249 1.93 -2.09 19.31
CA MET A 249 0.71 -2.34 20.10
C MET A 249 0.81 -3.69 20.82
N VAL A 250 0.79 -3.64 22.15
CA VAL A 250 1.24 -4.70 23.07
C VAL A 250 0.27 -5.89 23.23
N THR A 251 -0.73 -6.06 22.36
CA THR A 251 -1.78 -7.09 22.56
C THR A 251 -2.10 -7.89 21.31
N VAL A 252 -1.09 -8.39 20.60
CA VAL A 252 -1.35 -9.54 19.71
C VAL A 252 -1.45 -10.77 20.62
N ASP A 253 -2.64 -11.33 20.74
CA ASP A 253 -2.92 -12.45 21.65
C ASP A 253 -2.39 -13.77 21.06
N GLU A 254 -2.22 -13.84 19.74
CA GLU A 254 -1.71 -15.00 18.99
C GLU A 254 -0.22 -14.84 18.58
N PRO A 255 0.72 -15.61 19.17
CA PRO A 255 2.15 -15.52 18.85
C PRO A 255 2.49 -15.72 17.37
N LYS A 256 1.74 -16.58 16.66
CA LYS A 256 1.96 -16.78 15.22
C LYS A 256 1.72 -15.50 14.41
N ILE A 257 0.69 -14.72 14.74
CA ILE A 257 0.38 -13.46 14.04
C ILE A 257 1.48 -12.43 14.26
N TYR A 258 2.09 -12.42 15.44
CA TYR A 258 3.25 -11.56 15.71
C TYR A 258 4.47 -11.97 14.87
N GLN A 259 4.69 -13.27 14.66
CA GLN A 259 5.75 -13.76 13.76
C GLN A 259 5.49 -13.33 12.31
N GLU A 260 4.26 -13.52 11.81
CA GLU A 260 3.87 -13.07 10.48
C GLU A 260 4.07 -11.55 10.31
N LEU A 261 3.65 -10.75 11.29
CA LEU A 261 3.86 -9.30 11.27
C LEU A 261 5.34 -8.92 11.14
N ILE A 262 6.24 -9.62 11.83
CA ILE A 262 7.68 -9.40 11.70
C ILE A 262 8.17 -9.75 10.29
N MET A 263 7.69 -10.86 9.72
CA MET A 263 8.08 -11.29 8.37
C MET A 263 7.62 -10.26 7.32
N HIS A 264 6.37 -9.82 7.38
CA HIS A 264 5.85 -8.78 6.49
C HIS A 264 6.54 -7.43 6.66
N LEU A 265 6.89 -7.06 7.91
CA LEU A 265 7.64 -5.84 8.19
C LEU A 265 9.05 -5.88 7.55
N GLU A 266 9.72 -7.03 7.60
CA GLU A 266 10.99 -7.25 6.91
C GLU A 266 10.82 -7.19 5.39
N GLY A 267 9.72 -7.75 4.86
CA GLY A 267 9.34 -7.59 3.46
C GLY A 267 9.20 -6.12 3.03
N ALA A 268 8.40 -5.35 3.77
CA ALA A 268 8.21 -3.92 3.51
C ALA A 268 9.53 -3.13 3.60
N ARG A 269 10.41 -3.47 4.57
CA ARG A 269 11.75 -2.88 4.70
C ARG A 269 12.60 -3.17 3.46
N ARG A 270 12.55 -4.39 2.91
CA ARG A 270 13.29 -4.76 1.70
C ARG A 270 12.79 -3.98 0.49
N PHE A 271 11.48 -3.91 0.26
CA PHE A 271 10.91 -3.09 -0.83
C PHE A 271 11.32 -1.63 -0.73
N ARG A 272 11.20 -1.03 0.47
CA ARG A 272 11.63 0.35 0.71
C ARG A 272 13.11 0.57 0.34
N SER A 273 13.97 -0.36 0.76
CA SER A 273 15.42 -0.27 0.51
C SER A 273 15.73 -0.44 -0.97
N LEU A 274 15.02 -1.33 -1.67
CA LEU A 274 15.12 -1.51 -3.11
C LEU A 274 14.72 -0.23 -3.87
N PHE A 275 13.56 0.35 -3.58
CA PHE A 275 13.12 1.58 -4.23
C PHE A 275 14.09 2.74 -3.93
N SER A 276 14.64 2.80 -2.71
CA SER A 276 15.65 3.80 -2.36
C SER A 276 16.98 3.60 -3.10
N LEU A 277 17.39 2.36 -3.37
CA LEU A 277 18.55 2.05 -4.22
C LEU A 277 18.28 2.51 -5.66
N GLY A 278 17.13 2.14 -6.23
CA GLY A 278 16.74 2.53 -7.58
C GLY A 278 16.72 4.05 -7.77
N GLU A 279 16.08 4.79 -6.86
CA GLU A 279 16.09 6.26 -6.87
C GLU A 279 17.51 6.84 -6.85
N LYS A 280 18.40 6.30 -6.02
CA LYS A 280 19.78 6.76 -5.89
C LYS A 280 20.60 6.46 -7.14
N LEU A 281 20.41 5.29 -7.75
CA LEU A 281 21.06 4.92 -9.01
C LEU A 281 20.61 5.85 -10.15
N LEU A 282 19.31 6.13 -10.26
CA LEU A 282 18.75 7.00 -11.30
C LEU A 282 19.09 8.48 -11.14
N THR A 283 19.61 8.89 -9.97
CA THR A 283 20.06 10.26 -9.69
C THR A 283 21.58 10.42 -9.72
N LEU A 284 22.30 9.39 -10.15
CA LEU A 284 23.75 9.50 -10.37
C LEU A 284 24.02 10.54 -11.44
N SER A 285 24.73 11.61 -11.06
CA SER A 285 25.12 12.68 -11.97
C SER A 285 26.44 12.30 -12.64
N SER A 286 26.40 12.05 -13.95
CA SER A 286 27.47 11.54 -14.81
C SER A 286 28.67 12.48 -15.04
N THR A 287 28.76 13.64 -14.38
CA THR A 287 29.85 14.60 -14.65
C THR A 287 31.11 14.41 -13.80
N ASN A 288 31.06 13.63 -12.70
CA ASN A 288 32.22 13.29 -11.86
C ASN A 288 32.06 11.93 -11.17
N PHE A 289 31.29 11.03 -11.77
CA PHE A 289 31.05 9.72 -11.20
C PHE A 289 32.31 8.85 -11.34
N ASN A 290 32.84 8.37 -10.23
CA ASN A 290 33.91 7.38 -10.21
C ASN A 290 33.43 6.25 -9.32
N ALA A 291 32.96 5.16 -9.93
CA ALA A 291 32.52 3.98 -9.20
C ALA A 291 33.71 3.39 -8.45
N ASP A 292 33.63 3.34 -7.12
CA ASP A 292 34.59 2.64 -6.28
C ASP A 292 33.88 1.92 -5.12
N ILE A 293 34.64 1.11 -4.37
CA ILE A 293 34.12 0.37 -3.23
C ILE A 293 33.52 1.31 -2.16
N HIS A 294 34.08 2.51 -1.97
CA HIS A 294 33.55 3.47 -1.00
C HIS A 294 32.19 4.00 -1.42
N PHE A 295 32.01 4.26 -2.72
CA PHE A 295 30.72 4.62 -3.29
C PHE A 295 29.69 3.51 -3.07
N LEU A 296 30.02 2.25 -3.37
CA LEU A 296 29.11 1.11 -3.15
C LEU A 296 28.71 0.99 -1.67
N GLN A 297 29.68 1.04 -0.76
CA GLN A 297 29.42 0.96 0.68
C GLN A 297 28.53 2.11 1.16
N LYS A 298 28.78 3.33 0.67
CA LYS A 298 27.97 4.51 0.99
C LYS A 298 26.54 4.36 0.44
N LEU A 299 26.39 3.87 -0.78
CA LEU A 299 25.08 3.63 -1.41
C LEU A 299 24.24 2.64 -0.59
N LEU A 300 24.83 1.51 -0.20
CA LEU A 300 24.15 0.51 0.63
C LEU A 300 23.78 1.08 2.01
N LEU A 301 24.71 1.83 2.63
CA LEU A 301 24.47 2.43 3.94
C LEU A 301 23.35 3.47 3.91
N GLU A 302 23.34 4.38 2.93
CA GLU A 302 22.34 5.45 2.82
C GLU A 302 20.93 4.93 2.52
N THR A 303 20.84 3.83 1.78
CA THR A 303 19.56 3.25 1.33
C THR A 303 19.04 2.17 2.29
N GLY A 304 19.91 1.62 3.14
CA GLY A 304 19.62 0.46 3.97
C GLY A 304 19.46 -0.84 3.17
N GLY A 305 19.83 -0.81 1.88
CA GLY A 305 19.83 -1.96 0.99
C GLY A 305 21.08 -2.82 1.15
N ASP A 306 21.16 -3.87 0.36
CA ASP A 306 22.30 -4.78 0.37
C ASP A 306 22.79 -5.15 -1.04
N MET A 307 23.90 -5.88 -1.10
CA MET A 307 24.58 -6.24 -2.35
C MET A 307 23.68 -7.03 -3.30
N TYR A 308 22.76 -7.87 -2.81
CA TYR A 308 21.89 -8.68 -3.67
C TYR A 308 20.77 -7.82 -4.29
N GLN A 309 20.21 -6.89 -3.52
CA GLN A 309 19.26 -5.92 -4.05
C GLN A 309 19.90 -4.99 -5.08
N LEU A 310 21.14 -4.55 -4.80
CA LEU A 310 21.92 -3.73 -5.73
C LEU A 310 22.23 -4.50 -7.01
N TYR A 311 22.69 -5.74 -6.90
CA TYR A 311 22.92 -6.62 -8.05
C TYR A 311 21.65 -6.79 -8.89
N THR A 312 20.50 -7.08 -8.25
CA THR A 312 19.22 -7.27 -8.95
C THR A 312 18.82 -6.03 -9.75
N LEU A 313 18.98 -4.83 -9.18
CA LEU A 313 18.66 -3.57 -9.88
C LEU A 313 19.65 -3.28 -11.01
N LEU A 314 20.95 -3.49 -10.80
CA LEU A 314 21.96 -3.24 -11.83
C LEU A 314 21.84 -4.23 -13.00
N ASP A 315 21.59 -5.51 -12.71
CA ASP A 315 21.30 -6.51 -13.74
C ASP A 315 20.06 -6.12 -14.55
N LEU A 316 18.99 -5.69 -13.88
CA LEU A 316 17.78 -5.21 -14.55
C LEU A 316 18.05 -3.94 -15.40
N PHE A 317 18.79 -2.98 -14.85
CA PHE A 317 19.09 -1.71 -15.53
C PHE A 317 19.96 -1.90 -16.77
N THR A 318 20.96 -2.79 -16.69
CA THR A 318 21.89 -3.09 -17.79
C THR A 318 21.25 -3.94 -18.89
N GLN A 319 20.28 -4.80 -18.56
CA GLN A 319 19.53 -5.54 -19.57
C GLN A 319 18.57 -4.63 -20.36
N SER A 320 18.01 -3.62 -19.70
CA SER A 320 17.02 -2.71 -20.29
C SER A 320 17.60 -1.41 -20.86
N GLY A 321 18.88 -1.13 -20.61
CA GLY A 321 19.57 0.06 -21.10
C GLY A 321 21.09 -0.10 -21.14
N ASN A 322 21.74 0.59 -22.07
CA ASN A 322 23.19 0.56 -22.24
C ASN A 322 23.88 1.78 -21.61
N ASP A 323 23.62 2.03 -20.32
CA ASP A 323 24.35 3.06 -19.58
C ASP A 323 25.64 2.47 -19.01
N ILE A 324 26.79 3.05 -19.41
CA ILE A 324 28.11 2.54 -19.06
C ILE A 324 28.35 2.58 -17.55
N ASP A 325 27.76 3.56 -16.85
CA ASP A 325 27.91 3.70 -15.41
C ASP A 325 27.28 2.50 -14.66
N TYR A 326 26.16 1.95 -15.15
CA TYR A 326 25.53 0.77 -14.55
C TYR A 326 26.29 -0.52 -14.87
N VAL A 327 26.90 -0.62 -16.06
CA VAL A 327 27.73 -1.76 -16.43
C VAL A 327 28.98 -1.84 -15.55
N ASP A 328 29.68 -0.72 -15.37
CA ASP A 328 30.88 -0.66 -14.54
C ASP A 328 30.58 -1.00 -13.07
N LEU A 329 29.44 -0.51 -12.56
CA LEU A 329 28.97 -0.86 -11.22
C LEU A 329 28.61 -2.35 -11.10
N LEU A 330 27.96 -2.93 -12.10
CA LEU A 330 27.59 -4.35 -12.11
C LEU A 330 28.85 -5.24 -12.11
N GLU A 331 29.83 -4.92 -12.95
CA GLU A 331 31.11 -5.63 -12.99
C GLU A 331 31.83 -5.55 -11.65
N MET A 332 31.83 -4.38 -11.00
CA MET A 332 32.42 -4.23 -9.67
C MET A 332 31.72 -5.12 -8.63
N VAL A 333 30.39 -5.16 -8.64
CA VAL A 333 29.58 -5.99 -7.75
C VAL A 333 29.89 -7.48 -7.97
N ILE A 334 30.00 -7.94 -9.21
CA ILE A 334 30.35 -9.32 -9.56
C ILE A 334 31.79 -9.65 -9.14
N ASN A 335 32.73 -8.72 -9.31
CA ASN A 335 34.13 -8.93 -8.89
C ASN A 335 34.28 -9.03 -7.37
N LEU A 336 33.43 -8.36 -6.60
CA LEU A 336 33.41 -8.44 -5.14
C LEU A 336 32.81 -9.75 -4.61
N ASP A 337 31.81 -10.31 -5.32
CA ASP A 337 31.22 -11.62 -5.01
C ASP A 337 30.92 -12.38 -6.32
N PRO A 338 31.84 -13.24 -6.79
CA PRO A 338 31.67 -13.96 -8.05
C PRO A 338 30.44 -14.87 -8.12
N ASP A 339 29.92 -15.31 -6.96
CA ASP A 339 28.75 -16.20 -6.86
C ASP A 339 27.45 -15.41 -6.63
N ILE A 340 27.47 -14.08 -6.74
CA ILE A 340 26.33 -13.22 -6.37
C ILE A 340 25.07 -13.51 -7.18
N ALA A 341 25.19 -13.94 -8.43
CA ALA A 341 24.05 -14.30 -9.28
C ALA A 341 23.28 -15.50 -8.70
N GLU A 342 23.99 -16.58 -8.35
CA GLU A 342 23.40 -17.78 -7.74
C GLU A 342 22.78 -17.45 -6.37
N LYS A 343 23.52 -16.73 -5.52
CA LYS A 343 23.04 -16.33 -4.19
C LYS A 343 21.82 -15.40 -4.26
N SER A 344 21.76 -14.51 -5.25
CA SER A 344 20.61 -13.64 -5.49
C SER A 344 19.40 -14.45 -5.92
N GLN A 345 19.58 -15.48 -6.75
CA GLN A 345 18.49 -16.39 -7.12
C GLN A 345 17.94 -17.14 -5.91
N ILE A 346 18.82 -17.75 -5.10
CA ILE A 346 18.41 -18.44 -3.87
C ILE A 346 17.61 -17.50 -2.96
N ARG A 347 18.05 -16.25 -2.83
CA ARG A 347 17.34 -15.25 -2.03
C ARG A 347 15.97 -14.88 -2.60
N ARG A 348 15.84 -14.76 -3.92
CA ARG A 348 14.54 -14.54 -4.58
C ARG A 348 13.59 -15.70 -4.29
N ASP A 349 14.07 -16.93 -4.40
CA ASP A 349 13.27 -18.13 -4.10
C ASP A 349 12.81 -18.16 -2.62
N MET A 350 13.67 -17.70 -1.69
CA MET A 350 13.33 -17.56 -0.27
C MET A 350 12.41 -16.37 0.05
N SER A 351 12.14 -15.48 -0.91
CA SER A 351 11.34 -14.26 -0.66
C SER A 351 9.86 -14.55 -0.38
N ALA A 352 9.37 -15.72 -0.81
CA ALA A 352 8.06 -16.24 -0.44
C ALA A 352 7.88 -16.43 1.08
N LEU A 353 8.98 -16.47 1.85
CA LEU A 353 8.95 -16.58 3.31
C LEU A 353 8.75 -15.23 4.01
N LEU A 354 8.76 -14.11 3.28
CA LEU A 354 8.67 -12.76 3.85
C LEU A 354 7.26 -12.15 3.73
N GLY A 355 6.33 -12.94 3.23
CA GLY A 355 4.98 -12.54 2.89
C GLY A 355 4.56 -13.21 1.59
N PRO A 356 3.27 -13.16 1.26
CA PRO A 356 2.77 -13.76 0.05
C PRO A 356 3.33 -13.02 -1.16
N LEU A 357 3.74 -13.79 -2.16
CA LEU A 357 4.19 -13.23 -3.41
C LEU A 357 2.97 -12.74 -4.19
N PRO A 358 2.94 -11.51 -4.71
CA PRO A 358 1.98 -11.16 -5.75
C PRO A 358 2.15 -12.14 -6.91
N PRO A 359 1.13 -12.37 -7.76
CA PRO A 359 1.31 -13.08 -9.01
C PRO A 359 2.43 -12.37 -9.79
N LEU A 360 3.63 -12.93 -9.79
CA LEU A 360 4.73 -12.45 -10.61
C LEU A 360 4.33 -12.79 -12.04
N LYS A 361 3.90 -11.78 -12.80
CA LYS A 361 3.53 -11.96 -14.22
C LYS A 361 4.74 -12.21 -15.11
N PHE A 362 5.96 -12.07 -14.59
CA PHE A 362 7.18 -12.08 -15.38
C PHE A 362 8.29 -12.92 -14.73
N VAL A 363 8.77 -13.90 -15.51
CA VAL A 363 10.05 -14.59 -15.43
C VAL A 363 10.64 -14.55 -16.84
#